data_AF-A0A662EVL6-F1
#
_entry.id   AF-A0A662EVL6-F1
#
_cell.length_a   1.000
_cell.length_b   1.000
_cell.length_c   1.000
_cell.angle_alpha   90.00
_cell.angle_beta   90.00
_cell.angle_gamma   90.00
#
_symmetry.space_group_name_H-M   'P 1'
#
loop_
_entity.id
_entity.type
_entity.pdbx_description
1 polymer ?
#
loop_
_entity_poly.entity_id
_entity_poly.type
_entity_poly.pdbx_seq_one_letter_code
_entity_poly.pdbx_strand_id
1 'polypeptide(L)'
;MRNLDREWWEIDRIINYNGYGYWVSHPTTIRKTTDGLKTSLTVYSYTEKFLNKVKEILIKDMENLKYKPYREHDSKTANLFKKKIYFRKKEVNK
;
A
#
# COMPACT_ATOMS: atom_id res chain seq x y z
N MET A 1 20.99 4.90 4.52
CA MET A 1 20.34 3.76 3.83
C MET A 1 19.59 2.83 4.77
N ARG A 2 20.09 2.48 5.97
CA ARG A 2 19.45 1.52 6.91
C ARG A 2 17.98 1.78 7.30
N ASN A 3 17.53 3.04 7.32
CA ASN A 3 16.13 3.36 7.68
C ASN A 3 15.11 3.03 6.58
N LEU A 4 15.51 2.98 5.31
CA LEU A 4 14.57 2.74 4.21
C LEU A 4 14.27 1.24 4.03
N ASP A 5 15.25 0.38 4.28
CA ASP A 5 15.04 -1.07 4.25
C ASP A 5 14.16 -1.50 5.42
N ARG A 6 14.29 -0.83 6.58
CA ARG A 6 13.38 -0.98 7.71
C ARG A 6 11.96 -0.51 7.38
N GLU A 7 11.79 0.65 6.77
CA GLU A 7 10.47 1.14 6.34
C GLU A 7 9.80 0.19 5.36
N TRP A 8 10.54 -0.28 4.36
CA TRP A 8 10.04 -1.26 3.39
C TRP A 8 9.66 -2.57 4.08
N TRP A 9 10.49 -3.07 4.99
CA TRP A 9 10.21 -4.28 5.76
C TRP A 9 8.99 -4.14 6.67
N GLU A 10 8.79 -2.99 7.31
CA GLU A 10 7.59 -2.75 8.14
C GLU A 10 6.30 -2.79 7.30
N ILE A 11 6.34 -2.22 6.08
CA ILE A 11 5.22 -2.28 5.14
C ILE A 11 4.99 -3.72 4.68
N ASP A 12 6.03 -4.39 4.17
CA ASP A 12 5.94 -5.76 3.66
C ASP A 12 5.46 -6.74 4.75
N ARG A 13 5.90 -6.55 6.00
CA ARG A 13 5.44 -7.32 7.15
C ARG A 13 3.94 -7.15 7.38
N ILE A 14 3.40 -5.93 7.34
CA ILE A 14 1.94 -5.73 7.49
C ILE A 14 1.18 -6.48 6.40
N ILE A 15 1.65 -6.42 5.15
CA ILE A 15 1.01 -7.11 4.02
C ILE A 15 1.05 -8.63 4.22
N ASN A 16 2.20 -9.19 4.57
CA ASN A 16 2.35 -10.64 4.70
C ASN A 16 1.70 -11.21 5.97
N TYR A 17 1.74 -10.50 7.10
CA TYR A 17 1.30 -11.03 8.40
C TYR A 17 -0.17 -10.73 8.74
N ASN A 18 -0.78 -9.67 8.19
CA ASN A 18 -2.20 -9.36 8.46
C ASN A 18 -3.16 -10.10 7.50
N GLY A 19 -2.71 -11.16 6.82
CA GLY A 19 -3.56 -11.99 5.97
C GLY A 19 -3.90 -11.41 4.60
N TYR A 20 -3.12 -10.42 4.12
CA TYR A 20 -3.32 -9.85 2.77
C TYR A 20 -2.68 -10.66 1.63
N GLY A 21 -1.94 -11.74 1.93
CA GLY A 21 -1.02 -12.40 0.99
C GLY A 21 -1.60 -12.79 -0.38
N TYR A 22 -2.93 -12.90 -0.51
CA TYR A 22 -3.60 -13.19 -1.79
C TYR A 22 -4.30 -11.98 -2.44
N TRP A 23 -4.50 -10.90 -1.68
CA TRP A 23 -5.35 -9.77 -2.06
C TRP A 23 -4.59 -8.48 -2.29
N VAL A 24 -3.35 -8.37 -1.79
CA VAL A 24 -2.53 -7.17 -1.94
C VAL A 24 -1.13 -7.56 -2.43
N SER A 25 -0.60 -6.82 -3.40
CA SER A 25 0.77 -7.03 -3.89
C SER A 25 1.80 -6.65 -2.83
N HIS A 26 3.00 -7.22 -2.94
CA HIS A 26 4.17 -6.66 -2.27
C HIS A 26 4.36 -5.16 -2.57
N PRO A 27 4.92 -4.39 -1.62
CA PRO A 27 5.15 -2.97 -1.81
C PRO A 27 6.19 -2.69 -2.89
N THR A 28 5.79 -1.95 -3.92
CA THR A 28 6.70 -1.48 -4.98
C THR A 28 7.28 -0.12 -4.60
N THR A 29 8.60 -0.04 -4.47
CA THR A 29 9.30 1.24 -4.25
C THR A 29 9.21 2.12 -5.50
N ILE A 30 8.70 3.34 -5.36
CA ILE A 30 8.57 4.30 -6.46
C ILE A 30 9.73 5.28 -6.43
N ARG A 31 9.98 5.89 -5.28
CA ARG A 31 11.05 6.87 -5.11
C ARG A 31 11.48 6.91 -3.65
N LYS A 32 12.78 7.04 -3.44
CA LYS A 32 13.38 7.39 -2.15
C LYS A 32 13.52 8.91 -2.12
N THR A 33 12.78 9.58 -1.24
CA THR A 33 12.89 11.03 -1.03
C THR A 33 13.56 11.32 0.32
N THR A 34 14.03 12.55 0.52
CA THR A 34 14.49 13.04 1.84
C THR A 34 13.44 12.83 2.93
N ASP A 35 12.16 12.89 2.54
CA ASP A 35 11.01 12.86 3.45
C ASP A 35 10.46 11.44 3.69
N GLY A 36 11.13 10.41 3.14
CA GLY A 36 10.79 8.99 3.33
C GLY A 36 10.52 8.22 2.04
N LEU A 37 10.02 6.99 2.19
CA LEU A 37 9.69 6.11 1.07
C LEU A 37 8.36 6.54 0.39
N LYS A 38 8.35 6.62 -0.95
CA LYS A 38 7.11 6.57 -1.75
C LYS A 38 6.95 5.15 -2.28
N THR A 39 5.79 4.56 -2.02
CA THR A 39 5.48 3.17 -2.39
C THR A 39 4.12 3.07 -3.06
N SER A 40 3.88 1.97 -3.77
CA SER A 40 2.54 1.58 -4.20
C SER A 40 2.26 0.13 -3.90
N LEU A 41 0.99 -0.16 -3.64
CA LEU A 41 0.45 -1.50 -3.48
C LEU A 41 -0.78 -1.65 -4.38
N THR A 42 -1.02 -2.86 -4.86
CA THR A 42 -2.19 -3.16 -5.69
C THR A 42 -3.11 -4.11 -4.94
N VAL A 43 -4.38 -3.74 -4.82
CA VAL A 43 -5.44 -4.59 -4.26
C VAL A 43 -6.13 -5.33 -5.40
N TYR A 44 -6.35 -6.63 -5.24
CA TYR A 44 -6.98 -7.53 -6.21
C TYR A 44 -8.24 -8.15 -5.61
N SER A 45 -9.28 -8.32 -6.42
CA SER A 45 -10.47 -9.07 -6.03
C SER A 45 -11.37 -9.38 -7.23
N TYR A 46 -12.14 -10.46 -7.14
CA TYR A 46 -13.17 -10.81 -8.11
C TYR A 46 -14.46 -9.98 -7.96
N THR A 47 -14.63 -9.30 -6.82
CA THR A 47 -15.77 -8.40 -6.57
C THR A 47 -15.30 -7.02 -6.12
N GLU A 48 -15.98 -5.98 -6.59
CA GLU A 48 -15.70 -4.60 -6.22
C GLU A 48 -15.96 -4.33 -4.72
N LYS A 49 -17.03 -4.92 -4.16
CA LYS A 49 -17.35 -4.80 -2.74
C LYS A 49 -16.21 -5.31 -1.85
N PHE A 50 -15.66 -6.48 -2.15
CA PHE A 50 -14.54 -7.02 -1.38
C PHE A 50 -13.25 -6.24 -1.63
N LEU A 51 -13.01 -5.78 -2.87
CA LEU A 51 -11.87 -4.92 -3.19
C LEU A 51 -11.86 -3.66 -2.31
N ASN A 52 -13.00 -2.98 -2.20
CA ASN A 52 -13.11 -1.75 -1.43
C ASN A 52 -12.91 -2.01 0.06
N LYS A 53 -13.43 -3.14 0.60
CA LYS A 53 -13.17 -3.55 1.98
C LYS A 53 -11.68 -3.79 2.24
N VAL A 54 -10.98 -4.55 1.38
CA VAL A 54 -9.55 -4.80 1.53
C VAL A 54 -8.76 -3.50 1.44
N LYS A 55 -9.13 -2.62 0.50
CA LYS A 55 -8.55 -1.28 0.36
C LYS A 55 -8.67 -0.46 1.64
N GLU A 56 -9.85 -0.39 2.25
CA GLU A 56 -10.08 0.39 3.47
C GLU A 56 -9.19 -0.09 4.62
N ILE A 57 -9.10 -1.41 4.83
CA ILE A 57 -8.23 -1.99 5.86
C ILE A 57 -6.77 -1.68 5.55
N LEU A 58 -6.34 -1.85 4.29
CA LEU A 58 -4.97 -1.53 3.85
C LEU A 58 -4.62 -0.06 4.12
N ILE A 59 -5.52 0.87 3.77
CA ILE A 59 -5.30 2.30 4.01
C ILE A 59 -5.13 2.56 5.51
N LYS A 60 -6.00 1.99 6.35
CA LYS A 60 -5.92 2.14 7.81
C LYS A 60 -4.59 1.61 8.38
N ASP A 61 -4.15 0.45 7.92
CA ASP A 61 -2.88 -0.13 8.35
C ASP A 61 -1.67 0.71 7.89
N MET A 62 -1.70 1.22 6.67
CA MET A 62 -0.68 2.15 6.18
C MET A 62 -0.68 3.48 6.93
N GLU A 63 -1.85 3.97 7.35
CA GLU A 63 -1.96 5.17 8.19
C GLU A 63 -1.37 4.96 9.59
N ASN A 64 -1.50 3.77 10.16
CA ASN A 64 -0.82 3.40 11.42
C ASN A 64 0.71 3.45 11.27
N LEU A 65 1.23 3.16 10.07
CA LEU A 65 2.64 3.35 9.72
C LEU A 65 3.00 4.81 9.33
N LYS A 66 2.08 5.76 9.52
CA LYS A 66 2.23 7.17 9.14
C LYS A 66 2.37 7.39 7.62
N TYR A 67 1.81 6.52 6.79
CA TYR A 67 1.67 6.76 5.35
C TYR A 67 0.28 7.30 5.03
N LYS A 68 0.16 8.11 3.98
CA LYS A 68 -1.13 8.56 3.43
C LYS A 68 -1.25 8.19 1.96
N PRO A 69 -2.44 7.72 1.52
CA PRO A 69 -2.70 7.59 0.09
C PRO A 69 -2.67 8.98 -0.54
N TYR A 70 -2.14 9.09 -1.76
CA TYR A 70 -2.11 10.35 -2.51
C TYR A 70 -2.53 10.21 -3.99
N ARG A 71 -2.66 8.97 -4.47
CA ARG A 71 -3.14 8.66 -5.81
C ARG A 71 -3.70 7.24 -5.82
N GLU A 72 -4.78 7.04 -6.58
CA GLU A 72 -5.33 5.73 -6.89
C GLU A 72 -5.43 5.57 -8.40
N HIS A 73 -5.22 4.34 -8.89
CA HIS A 73 -5.43 3.94 -10.28
C HIS A 73 -6.27 2.69 -10.35
N ASP A 74 -7.31 2.77 -11.17
CA ASP A 74 -8.27 1.69 -11.35
C ASP A 74 -7.90 0.93 -12.63
N SER A 75 -7.86 -0.39 -12.53
CA SER A 75 -7.66 -1.24 -13.69
C SER A 75 -8.59 -2.43 -13.58
N LYS A 76 -9.39 -2.65 -14.63
CA LYS A 76 -10.23 -3.82 -14.75
C LYS A 76 -9.66 -4.69 -15.86
N THR A 77 -9.33 -5.92 -15.50
CA THR A 77 -9.16 -7.02 -16.48
C THR A 77 -10.45 -7.84 -16.50
N ALA A 78 -10.73 -8.55 -17.60
CA ALA A 78 -12.03 -9.19 -17.88
C ALA A 78 -12.69 -9.89 -16.67
N ASN A 79 -11.91 -10.51 -15.77
CA ASN A 79 -12.41 -11.25 -14.61
C ASN A 79 -11.82 -10.80 -13.26
N LEU A 80 -11.07 -9.69 -13.19
CA LEU A 80 -10.37 -9.30 -11.96
C LEU A 80 -10.34 -7.78 -11.82
N PHE A 81 -10.87 -7.29 -10.71
CA PHE A 81 -10.75 -5.89 -10.30
C PHE A 81 -9.38 -5.67 -9.66
N LYS A 82 -8.74 -4.58 -10.05
CA LYS A 82 -7.44 -4.17 -9.53
C LYS A 82 -7.47 -2.68 -9.20
N LYS A 83 -6.97 -2.33 -8.02
CA LYS A 83 -6.82 -0.94 -7.59
C LYS A 83 -5.42 -0.73 -7.06
N LYS A 84 -4.64 0.06 -7.77
CA LYS A 84 -3.29 0.44 -7.36
C LYS A 84 -3.35 1.72 -6.55
N ILE A 85 -2.80 1.68 -5.34
CA ILE A 85 -2.83 2.78 -4.38
C ILE A 85 -1.40 3.22 -4.12
N TYR A 86 -1.18 4.52 -4.17
CA TYR A 86 0.10 5.16 -3.99
C TYR A 86 0.16 5.81 -2.61
N PHE A 87 1.20 5.51 -1.86
CA PHE A 87 1.41 5.98 -0.50
C PHE A 87 2.68 6.84 -0.40
N ARG A 88 2.59 7.89 0.40
CA ARG A 88 3.74 8.71 0.82
C ARG A 88 3.74 8.82 2.34
N LYS A 89 4.91 8.88 2.94
CA LYS A 89 5.03 9.15 4.37
C LYS A 89 4.41 10.52 4.70
N LYS A 90 3.67 10.61 5.79
CA LYS A 90 3.20 11.88 6.36
C LYS A 90 4.45 12.61 6.86
N GLU A 91 4.65 13.84 6.40
CA GLU A 91 5.64 14.73 6.99
C GLU A 91 5.28 14.88 8.47
N VAL A 92 6.18 14.46 9.34
CA VAL A 92 6.09 14.80 10.76
C VAL A 92 6.70 16.20 10.81
N ASN A 93 5.84 17.24 10.84
CA ASN A 93 6.31 18.59 11.11
C ASN A 93 7.15 18.53 12.40
N LYS A 94 8.43 18.88 12.27
CA LYS A 94 9.35 19.07 13.39
C LYS A 94 9.14 20.46 13.97
#